data_AF-A0AAV9RMH7-F1
#
_entry.id   AF-A0AAV9RMH7-F1
#
_cell.length_a   1.000
_cell.length_b   1.000
_cell.length_c   1.000
_cell.angle_alpha   90.00
_cell.angle_beta   90.00
_cell.angle_gamma   90.00
#
_symmetry.space_group_name_H-M   'P 1'
#
loop_
_entity.id
_entity.type
_entity.pdbx_description
1 polymer ?
#
loop_
_entity_poly.entity_id
_entity_poly.type
_entity_poly.pdbx_seq_one_letter_code
_entity_poly.pdbx_strand_id
1 'polypeptide(L)'
;MVYDCTYELNGWEFQLLVVVYSLESYSSKEAAPPKPSKTVLPVLSAASSSSSSRRSSGRNQGVHELSACEQLTVELVRHEDSWPFMKLVSKTQVPDYYDIIRKPIALSTIREKVNNCEYQTAGEYISDVELMFSNCLQYNPRQTNEAKAGVRLQQFFHSELSRLGLRERCSAPPAKRSRQ
;
A
#
# COMPACT_ATOMS: atom_id res chain seq x y z
N MET A 1 -28.79 -3.88 -39.95
CA MET A 1 -27.32 -3.88 -39.79
C MET A 1 -27.04 -4.35 -38.38
N VAL A 2 -26.57 -5.58 -38.23
CA VAL A 2 -26.27 -6.22 -36.95
C VAL A 2 -24.75 -6.12 -36.80
N TYR A 3 -24.26 -5.49 -35.74
CA TYR A 3 -22.82 -5.47 -35.47
C TYR A 3 -22.47 -6.75 -34.73
N ASP A 4 -21.83 -7.67 -35.45
CA ASP A 4 -21.14 -8.82 -34.89
C ASP A 4 -19.73 -8.37 -34.48
N CYS A 5 -19.36 -8.58 -33.22
CA CYS A 5 -18.03 -8.29 -32.69
C CYS A 5 -17.51 -9.54 -31.99
N THR A 6 -16.84 -10.40 -32.75
CA THR A 6 -16.04 -11.50 -32.23
C THR A 6 -14.67 -10.97 -31.86
N TYR A 7 -14.30 -11.07 -30.58
CA TYR A 7 -12.92 -10.98 -30.12
C TYR A 7 -12.48 -12.38 -29.69
N GLU A 8 -11.52 -12.94 -30.42
CA GLU A 8 -10.79 -14.14 -30.00
C GLU A 8 -9.71 -13.80 -28.97
N LEU A 9 -9.52 -14.72 -28.02
CA LEU A 9 -8.63 -14.64 -26.86
C LEU A 9 -7.52 -15.69 -26.99
N ASN A 10 -6.35 -15.36 -26.42
CA ASN A 10 -5.30 -16.23 -25.83
C ASN A 10 -4.01 -16.46 -26.63
N GLY A 11 -2.92 -15.85 -26.16
CA GLY A 11 -1.54 -16.15 -26.59
C GLY A 11 -0.49 -15.75 -25.56
N TRP A 12 -0.73 -16.02 -24.27
CA TRP A 12 0.17 -15.71 -23.16
C TRP A 12 1.42 -16.61 -23.18
N GLU A 13 2.58 -16.07 -23.54
CA GLU A 13 3.89 -16.66 -23.24
C GLU A 13 4.45 -16.02 -21.97
N PHE A 14 4.58 -16.83 -20.92
CA PHE A 14 5.36 -16.51 -19.73
C PHE A 14 6.74 -17.18 -19.84
N GLN A 15 7.81 -16.39 -19.91
CA GLN A 15 9.16 -16.82 -19.54
C GLN A 15 10.01 -15.65 -19.00
N LEU A 16 10.22 -15.67 -17.68
CA LEU A 16 11.45 -15.35 -16.92
C LEU A 16 12.48 -14.37 -17.56
N LEU A 17 12.81 -13.25 -16.90
CA LEU A 17 13.93 -13.09 -15.96
C LEU A 17 14.16 -11.60 -15.58
N VAL A 18 14.90 -11.40 -14.50
CA VAL A 18 15.23 -10.17 -13.76
C VAL A 18 16.32 -9.34 -14.49
N VAL A 19 16.33 -8.02 -14.22
CA VAL A 19 17.42 -7.03 -14.42
C VAL A 19 17.52 -6.36 -15.80
N VAL A 20 16.96 -5.14 -15.94
CA VAL A 20 17.75 -3.94 -16.29
C VAL A 20 17.10 -2.70 -15.65
N TYR A 21 17.90 -1.99 -14.87
CA TYR A 21 17.64 -0.68 -14.30
C TYR A 21 17.73 0.43 -15.37
N SER A 22 16.80 1.40 -15.28
CA SER A 22 17.05 2.85 -15.24
C SER A 22 17.36 3.68 -16.52
N LEU A 23 16.92 4.94 -16.41
CA LEU A 23 17.15 6.17 -17.23
C LEU A 23 16.11 6.30 -18.36
N GLU A 24 15.23 7.31 -18.43
CA GLU A 24 15.31 8.74 -18.11
C GLU A 24 13.92 9.22 -17.65
N SER A 25 13.71 9.97 -16.57
CA SER A 25 13.87 11.43 -16.54
C SER A 25 13.46 11.93 -15.14
N TYR A 26 14.42 12.35 -14.30
CA TYR A 26 14.14 13.16 -13.12
C TYR A 26 14.53 14.60 -13.43
N SER A 27 13.53 15.49 -13.43
CA SER A 27 13.70 16.92 -13.60
C SER A 27 14.09 17.57 -12.28
N SER A 28 15.22 18.28 -12.30
CA SER A 28 15.92 18.89 -11.17
C SER A 28 15.15 20.00 -10.48
N LYS A 29 15.24 20.07 -9.14
CA LYS A 29 15.39 21.32 -8.39
C LYS A 29 16.34 21.15 -7.21
N GLU A 30 17.35 22.00 -7.20
CA GLU A 30 18.48 22.09 -6.27
C GLU A 30 18.23 23.20 -5.24
N ALA A 31 18.68 22.99 -3.99
CA ALA A 31 19.11 24.06 -3.10
C ALA A 31 20.11 23.51 -2.07
N ALA A 32 21.25 24.20 -1.96
CA ALA A 32 22.45 23.87 -1.19
C ALA A 32 22.45 24.46 0.24
N PRO A 33 23.49 24.22 1.07
CA PRO A 33 23.41 24.15 2.55
C PRO A 33 23.96 25.38 3.29
N PRO A 34 23.96 25.35 4.65
CA PRO A 34 25.08 25.87 5.42
C PRO A 34 25.70 24.87 6.42
N LYS A 35 27.00 25.05 6.69
CA LYS A 35 27.93 24.21 7.48
C LYS A 35 28.14 24.72 8.95
N PRO A 36 29.18 24.35 9.75
CA PRO A 36 29.03 23.71 11.07
C PRO A 36 29.74 24.42 12.26
N SER A 37 29.85 23.73 13.43
CA SER A 37 30.75 23.95 14.61
C SER A 37 30.08 24.64 15.84
N LYS A 38 30.34 24.40 17.14
CA LYS A 38 31.42 23.78 17.98
C LYS A 38 30.93 23.86 19.48
N THR A 39 31.05 22.89 20.41
CA THR A 39 32.11 22.81 21.48
C THR A 39 31.55 22.23 22.83
N VAL A 40 32.19 21.15 23.34
CA VAL A 40 32.67 20.78 24.71
C VAL A 40 31.72 20.63 25.96
N LEU A 41 31.97 19.53 26.72
CA LEU A 41 31.45 19.00 28.03
C LEU A 41 31.99 19.79 29.27
N PRO A 42 31.91 19.39 30.59
CA PRO A 42 31.34 18.21 31.31
C PRO A 42 30.51 18.57 32.59
N VAL A 43 29.87 17.65 33.36
CA VAL A 43 30.38 17.02 34.60
C VAL A 43 29.28 16.19 35.33
N LEU A 44 29.65 14.95 35.74
CA LEU A 44 29.35 14.14 36.97
C LEU A 44 27.90 14.11 37.57
N SER A 45 27.33 13.04 38.18
CA SER A 45 27.79 11.73 38.67
C SER A 45 26.59 10.79 38.96
N ALA A 46 26.83 9.49 38.79
CA ALA A 46 26.32 8.29 39.51
C ALA A 46 24.84 8.11 39.94
N ALA A 47 24.20 7.03 39.46
CA ALA A 47 23.93 5.80 40.27
C ALA A 47 23.25 4.68 39.44
N SER A 48 24.00 3.58 39.26
CA SER A 48 23.67 2.14 39.33
C SER A 48 22.36 1.54 38.77
N SER A 49 22.53 0.88 37.61
CA SER A 49 22.15 -0.52 37.28
C SER A 49 20.77 -1.09 37.60
N SER A 50 20.00 -1.40 36.54
CA SER A 50 19.53 -2.77 36.26
C SER A 50 19.08 -2.91 34.80
N SER A 51 19.75 -3.81 34.07
CA SER A 51 19.26 -4.66 32.97
C SER A 51 17.80 -4.42 32.51
N SER A 52 17.50 -4.20 31.23
CA SER A 52 17.65 -5.22 30.18
C SER A 52 16.99 -4.76 28.86
N SER A 53 17.54 -5.25 27.75
CA SER A 53 16.84 -5.54 26.48
C SER A 53 16.50 -4.39 25.54
N ARG A 54 17.53 -3.98 24.78
CA ARG A 54 17.51 -3.85 23.30
C ARG A 54 16.15 -3.54 22.66
N ARG A 55 15.77 -2.27 22.61
CA ARG A 55 14.72 -1.79 21.68
C ARG A 55 15.33 -1.58 20.28
N SER A 56 15.85 -2.64 19.65
CA SER A 56 16.29 -2.61 18.25
C SER A 56 15.35 -3.36 17.31
N SER A 57 14.47 -4.22 17.82
CA SER A 57 13.55 -5.01 16.98
C SER A 57 12.45 -4.19 16.29
N GLY A 58 12.00 -3.07 16.88
CA GLY A 58 10.89 -2.30 16.30
C GLY A 58 11.20 -1.70 14.93
N ARG A 59 12.46 -1.32 14.68
CA ARG A 59 12.87 -0.71 13.41
C ARG A 59 13.05 -1.74 12.30
N ASN A 60 13.56 -2.93 12.64
CA ASN A 60 13.67 -4.04 11.68
C ASN A 60 12.29 -4.63 11.35
N GLN A 61 11.38 -4.69 12.34
CA GLN A 61 10.01 -5.16 12.14
C GLN A 61 9.27 -4.35 11.07
N GLY A 62 9.38 -3.02 11.09
CA GLY A 62 8.73 -2.14 10.10
C GLY A 62 9.23 -2.37 8.67
N VAL A 63 10.53 -2.63 8.48
CA VAL A 63 11.09 -2.95 7.16
C VAL A 63 10.56 -4.29 6.64
N HIS A 64 10.45 -5.31 7.52
CA HIS A 64 9.84 -6.59 7.17
C HIS A 64 8.34 -6.45 6.84
N GLU A 65 7.62 -5.58 7.54
CA GLU A 65 6.20 -5.29 7.26
C GLU A 65 6.01 -4.63 5.88
N LEU A 66 6.85 -3.66 5.50
CA LEU A 66 6.74 -3.00 4.18
C LEU A 66 7.12 -3.93 3.02
N SER A 67 8.13 -4.79 3.20
CA SER A 67 8.47 -5.82 2.21
C SER A 67 7.32 -6.83 2.02
N ALA A 68 6.60 -7.19 3.10
CA ALA A 68 5.41 -8.01 3.00
C ALA A 68 4.25 -7.29 2.28
N CYS A 69 4.13 -5.96 2.40
CA CYS A 69 3.14 -5.19 1.64
C CYS A 69 3.43 -5.21 0.13
N GLU A 70 4.70 -5.14 -0.26
CA GLU A 70 5.13 -5.29 -1.66
C GLU A 70 4.77 -6.68 -2.21
N GLN A 71 5.12 -7.74 -1.47
CA GLN A 71 4.76 -9.12 -1.82
C GLN A 71 3.24 -9.28 -2.00
N LEU A 72 2.46 -8.75 -1.06
CA LEU A 72 1.00 -8.81 -1.11
C LEU A 72 0.42 -8.02 -2.29
N THR A 73 1.02 -6.88 -2.64
CA THR A 73 0.61 -6.12 -3.84
C THR A 73 0.77 -6.95 -5.10
N VAL A 74 1.88 -7.69 -5.24
CA VAL A 74 2.12 -8.58 -6.38
C VAL A 74 1.08 -9.71 -6.42
N GLU A 75 0.77 -10.31 -5.27
CA GLU A 75 -0.24 -11.38 -5.18
C GLU A 75 -1.64 -10.87 -5.55
N LEU A 76 -2.03 -9.69 -5.07
CA LEU A 76 -3.31 -9.06 -5.43
C LEU A 76 -3.41 -8.77 -6.93
N VAL A 77 -2.35 -8.27 -7.55
CA VAL A 77 -2.33 -7.96 -8.99
C VAL A 77 -2.42 -9.23 -9.85
N ARG A 78 -1.91 -10.36 -9.37
CA ARG A 78 -1.93 -11.64 -10.10
C ARG A 78 -3.21 -12.44 -9.90
N HIS A 79 -4.03 -12.08 -8.92
CA HIS A 79 -5.27 -12.78 -8.63
C HIS A 79 -6.29 -12.60 -9.77
N GLU A 80 -7.06 -13.64 -10.09
CA GLU A 80 -8.01 -13.63 -11.22
C GLU A 80 -9.10 -12.55 -11.07
N ASP A 81 -9.56 -12.31 -9.84
CA ASP A 81 -10.57 -11.29 -9.51
C ASP A 81 -10.05 -9.83 -9.47
N SER A 82 -8.80 -9.60 -9.83
CA SER A 82 -8.17 -8.27 -9.75
C SER A 82 -8.52 -7.34 -10.91
N TRP A 83 -9.13 -7.86 -11.98
CA TRP A 83 -9.40 -7.13 -13.21
C TRP A 83 -10.15 -5.78 -13.05
N PRO A 84 -11.11 -5.57 -12.13
CA PRO A 84 -11.78 -4.27 -11.97
C PRO A 84 -10.89 -3.21 -11.30
N PHE A 85 -9.82 -3.64 -10.64
CA PHE A 85 -9.01 -2.84 -9.73
C PHE A 85 -7.67 -2.42 -10.33
N MET A 86 -7.36 -2.83 -11.57
CA MET A 86 -6.07 -2.59 -12.20
C MET A 86 -5.75 -1.10 -12.40
N LYS A 87 -6.76 -0.31 -12.77
CA LYS A 87 -6.62 1.11 -13.09
C LYS A 87 -7.80 1.90 -12.52
N LEU A 88 -7.59 3.21 -12.34
CA LEU A 88 -8.69 4.11 -11.99
C LEU A 88 -9.79 4.06 -13.05
N VAL A 89 -11.04 4.13 -12.58
CA VAL A 89 -12.22 4.16 -13.44
C VAL A 89 -12.18 5.42 -14.32
N SER A 90 -12.35 5.28 -15.63
CA SER A 90 -12.35 6.44 -16.52
C SER A 90 -13.61 7.27 -16.36
N LYS A 91 -13.48 8.57 -16.07
CA LYS A 91 -14.62 9.51 -16.03
C LYS A 91 -15.38 9.57 -17.35
N THR A 92 -14.73 9.32 -18.49
CA THR A 92 -15.43 9.32 -19.78
C THR A 92 -16.30 8.09 -20.00
N GLN A 93 -15.93 6.95 -19.39
CA GLN A 93 -16.67 5.70 -19.48
C GLN A 93 -17.76 5.61 -18.40
N VAL A 94 -17.49 6.18 -17.22
CA VAL A 94 -18.37 6.17 -16.05
C VAL A 94 -18.49 7.60 -15.50
N PRO A 95 -19.41 8.42 -16.06
CA PRO A 95 -19.46 9.86 -15.80
C PRO A 95 -19.73 10.26 -14.35
N ASP A 96 -20.56 9.48 -13.63
CA ASP A 96 -21.03 9.77 -12.28
C ASP A 96 -20.11 9.20 -11.17
N TYR A 97 -19.09 8.41 -11.54
CA TYR A 97 -18.24 7.71 -10.59
C TYR A 97 -17.59 8.65 -9.56
N TYR A 98 -17.04 9.77 -10.03
CA TYR A 98 -16.31 10.74 -9.21
C TYR A 98 -17.22 11.69 -8.41
N ASP A 99 -18.53 11.68 -8.68
CA ASP A 99 -19.51 12.41 -7.87
C ASP A 99 -19.88 11.60 -6.61
N ILE A 100 -19.86 10.27 -6.73
CA ILE A 100 -20.17 9.31 -5.68
C ILE A 100 -18.90 8.95 -4.87
N ILE A 101 -17.83 8.53 -5.55
CA ILE A 101 -16.59 8.09 -4.93
C ILE A 101 -15.64 9.27 -4.71
N ARG A 102 -15.43 9.62 -3.43
CA ARG A 102 -14.65 10.80 -3.03
C ARG A 102 -13.14 10.60 -3.08
N LYS A 103 -12.67 9.38 -2.84
CA LYS A 103 -11.24 9.04 -2.86
C LYS A 103 -11.00 7.83 -3.77
N PRO A 104 -10.99 8.03 -5.10
CA PRO A 104 -10.68 6.97 -6.06
C PRO A 104 -9.29 6.41 -5.83
N ILE A 105 -9.15 5.10 -5.89
CA ILE A 105 -7.87 4.38 -5.77
C ILE A 105 -7.94 3.08 -6.56
N ALA A 106 -6.79 2.60 -7.02
CA ALA A 106 -6.65 1.36 -7.77
C ALA A 106 -5.32 0.67 -7.43
N LEU A 107 -5.17 -0.60 -7.79
CA LEU A 107 -3.94 -1.39 -7.57
C LEU A 107 -2.72 -0.79 -8.28
N SER A 108 -2.89 -0.12 -9.43
CA SER A 108 -1.81 0.64 -10.07
C SER A 108 -1.27 1.76 -9.18
N THR A 109 -2.17 2.55 -8.57
CA THR A 109 -1.81 3.63 -7.64
C THR A 109 -1.17 3.07 -6.37
N ILE A 110 -1.74 2.02 -5.79
CA ILE A 110 -1.18 1.38 -4.58
C ILE A 110 0.22 0.85 -4.87
N ARG A 111 0.42 0.17 -6.00
CA ARG A 111 1.73 -0.33 -6.42
C ARG A 111 2.75 0.79 -6.62
N GLU A 112 2.34 1.91 -7.22
CA GLU A 112 3.20 3.09 -7.37
C GLU A 112 3.63 3.63 -6.00
N LYS A 113 2.69 3.77 -5.07
CA LYS A 113 2.99 4.22 -3.69
C LYS A 113 3.93 3.28 -2.94
N VAL A 114 3.77 1.96 -3.13
CA VAL A 114 4.72 0.96 -2.58
C VAL A 114 6.11 1.16 -3.17
N ASN A 115 6.22 1.25 -4.51
CA ASN A 115 7.51 1.38 -5.19
C ASN A 115 8.24 2.70 -4.84
N ASN A 116 7.48 3.76 -4.60
CA ASN A 116 8.00 5.07 -4.21
C ASN A 116 8.26 5.18 -2.69
N CYS A 117 8.07 4.10 -1.93
CA CYS A 117 8.20 4.07 -0.47
C CYS A 117 7.33 5.13 0.23
N GLU A 118 6.13 5.42 -0.29
CA GLU A 118 5.23 6.44 0.25
C GLU A 118 4.46 5.97 1.50
N TYR A 119 4.41 4.67 1.75
CA TYR A 119 3.84 4.09 2.96
C TYR A 119 4.89 4.02 4.08
N GLN A 120 4.63 4.71 5.19
CA GLN A 120 5.47 4.69 6.38
C GLN A 120 5.17 3.48 7.27
N THR A 121 3.95 2.95 7.20
CA THR A 121 3.51 1.79 7.96
C THR A 121 2.63 0.87 7.13
N ALA A 122 2.62 -0.42 7.46
CA ALA A 122 1.70 -1.37 6.84
C ALA A 122 0.22 -0.98 7.03
N GLY A 123 -0.11 -0.26 8.10
CA GLY A 123 -1.48 0.23 8.32
C GLY A 123 -1.96 1.20 7.26
N GLU A 124 -1.08 2.06 6.74
CA GLU A 124 -1.43 3.00 5.66
C GLU A 124 -1.69 2.25 4.35
N TYR A 125 -0.86 1.23 4.05
CA TYR A 125 -1.07 0.34 2.90
C TYR A 125 -2.39 -0.42 3.01
N ILE A 126 -2.67 -1.04 4.17
CA ILE A 126 -3.92 -1.78 4.42
C ILE A 126 -5.12 -0.85 4.24
N SER A 127 -5.05 0.36 4.78
CA SER A 127 -6.15 1.34 4.68
C SER A 127 -6.49 1.69 3.22
N ASP A 128 -5.49 1.82 2.36
CA ASP A 128 -5.70 2.11 0.94
C ASP A 128 -6.29 0.92 0.17
N VAL A 129 -5.85 -0.31 0.48
CA VAL A 129 -6.44 -1.53 -0.10
C VAL A 129 -7.89 -1.71 0.36
N GLU A 130 -8.19 -1.48 1.64
CA GLU A 130 -9.56 -1.50 2.16
C GLU A 130 -10.44 -0.41 1.53
N LEU A 131 -9.91 0.80 1.36
CA LEU A 131 -10.60 1.88 0.66
C LEU A 131 -10.97 1.47 -0.77
N MET A 132 -10.07 0.78 -1.47
CA MET A 132 -10.33 0.27 -2.82
C MET A 132 -11.55 -0.68 -2.86
N PHE A 133 -11.63 -1.63 -1.92
CA PHE A 133 -12.78 -2.53 -1.80
C PHE A 133 -14.05 -1.81 -1.37
N SER A 134 -13.95 -0.88 -0.41
CA SER A 134 -15.06 -0.06 0.06
C SER A 134 -15.67 0.76 -1.07
N ASN A 135 -14.84 1.43 -1.87
CA ASN A 135 -15.29 2.18 -3.05
C ASN A 135 -16.02 1.28 -4.06
N CYS A 136 -15.51 0.07 -4.28
CA CYS A 136 -16.14 -0.89 -5.18
C CYS A 136 -17.54 -1.29 -4.70
N LEU A 137 -17.70 -1.61 -3.41
CA LEU A 137 -18.99 -2.00 -2.85
C LEU A 137 -19.94 -0.82 -2.64
N GLN A 138 -19.42 0.40 -2.54
CA GLN A 138 -20.22 1.62 -2.49
C GLN A 138 -20.83 1.96 -3.86
N TYR A 139 -20.04 1.86 -4.93
CA TYR A 139 -20.51 2.21 -6.28
C TYR A 139 -21.28 1.05 -6.92
N ASN A 140 -20.77 -0.18 -6.82
CA ASN A 140 -21.31 -1.32 -7.55
C ASN A 140 -22.36 -2.10 -6.74
N PRO A 141 -23.57 -2.33 -7.28
CA PRO A 141 -24.56 -3.21 -6.66
C PRO A 141 -24.02 -4.64 -6.45
N ARG A 142 -24.42 -5.30 -5.35
CA ARG A 142 -23.88 -6.61 -4.93
C ARG A 142 -24.02 -7.74 -5.95
N GLN A 143 -24.95 -7.64 -6.88
CA GLN A 143 -25.21 -8.63 -7.92
C GLN A 143 -24.25 -8.53 -9.12
N THR A 144 -23.54 -7.41 -9.27
CA THR A 144 -22.59 -7.17 -10.37
C THR A 144 -21.36 -8.08 -10.26
N ASN A 145 -20.66 -8.27 -11.38
CA ASN A 145 -19.47 -9.13 -11.42
C ASN A 145 -18.31 -8.47 -10.67
N GLU A 146 -18.20 -7.14 -10.77
CA GLU A 146 -17.23 -6.28 -10.11
C GLU A 146 -17.35 -6.39 -8.58
N ALA A 147 -18.58 -6.27 -8.05
CA ALA A 147 -18.81 -6.41 -6.61
C ALA A 147 -18.48 -7.82 -6.12
N LYS A 148 -18.87 -8.87 -6.87
CA LYS A 148 -18.54 -10.26 -6.53
C LYS A 148 -17.03 -10.53 -6.55
N ALA A 149 -16.33 -10.03 -7.56
CA ALA A 149 -14.87 -10.10 -7.66
C ALA A 149 -14.21 -9.37 -6.49
N GLY A 150 -14.69 -8.16 -6.15
CA GLY A 150 -14.23 -7.40 -4.99
C GLY A 150 -14.35 -8.15 -3.67
N VAL A 151 -15.48 -8.80 -3.43
CA VAL A 151 -15.67 -9.62 -2.21
C VAL A 151 -14.68 -10.78 -2.15
N ARG A 152 -14.48 -11.51 -3.26
CA ARG A 152 -13.53 -12.64 -3.30
C ARG A 152 -12.09 -12.17 -3.11
N LEU A 153 -11.69 -11.10 -3.79
CA LEU A 153 -10.36 -10.53 -3.67
C LEU A 153 -10.09 -9.97 -2.27
N GLN A 154 -11.09 -9.37 -1.62
CA GLN A 154 -10.99 -8.90 -0.23
C GLN A 154 -10.82 -10.08 0.75
N GLN A 155 -11.53 -11.19 0.55
CA GLN A 155 -11.34 -12.40 1.37
C GLN A 155 -9.93 -12.98 1.20
N PHE A 156 -9.43 -13.03 -0.02
CA PHE A 156 -8.04 -13.40 -0.31
C PHE A 156 -7.07 -12.45 0.41
N PHE A 157 -7.24 -11.13 0.27
CA PHE A 157 -6.44 -10.12 0.94
C PHE A 157 -6.33 -10.34 2.46
N HIS A 158 -7.44 -10.58 3.17
CA HIS A 158 -7.41 -10.82 4.61
C HIS A 158 -6.72 -12.13 5.00
N SER A 159 -6.84 -13.16 4.16
CA SER A 159 -6.15 -14.43 4.36
C SER A 159 -4.63 -14.24 4.25
N GLU A 160 -4.20 -13.46 3.26
CA GLU A 160 -2.79 -13.15 3.04
C GLU A 160 -2.22 -12.21 4.11
N LEU A 161 -2.98 -11.21 4.59
CA LEU A 161 -2.58 -10.39 5.74
C LEU A 161 -2.26 -11.25 6.96
N SER A 162 -3.13 -12.23 7.23
CA SER A 162 -2.96 -13.17 8.33
C SER A 162 -1.73 -14.05 8.14
N ARG A 163 -1.51 -14.57 6.93
CA ARG A 163 -0.34 -15.40 6.56
C ARG A 163 0.98 -14.63 6.71
N LEU A 164 1.00 -13.38 6.28
CA LEU A 164 2.19 -12.50 6.33
C LEU A 164 2.42 -11.88 7.72
N GLY A 165 1.50 -12.10 8.67
CA GLY A 165 1.59 -11.52 10.01
C GLY A 165 1.43 -9.99 10.02
N LEU A 166 0.86 -9.42 8.96
CA LEU A 166 0.53 -8.02 8.87
C LEU A 166 -0.70 -7.74 9.74
N ARG A 167 -0.53 -6.88 10.74
CA ARG A 167 -1.60 -6.50 11.67
C ARG A 167 -1.98 -5.06 11.39
N GLU A 168 -3.28 -4.78 11.35
CA GLU A 168 -3.76 -3.42 11.57
C GLU A 168 -3.31 -2.99 12.97
N ARG A 169 -2.19 -2.30 13.04
CA ARG A 169 -1.79 -1.63 14.27
C ARG A 169 -2.61 -0.35 14.31
N CYS A 170 -3.87 -0.46 14.73
CA CYS A 170 -4.70 0.70 15.05
C CYS A 170 -3.85 1.64 15.90
N SER A 171 -3.57 2.83 15.39
CA SER A 171 -2.94 3.90 16.13
C SER A 171 -3.92 4.36 17.22
N ALA A 172 -3.98 3.62 18.32
CA ALA A 172 -4.69 4.06 19.51
C ALA A 172 -4.13 5.44 19.90
N PRO A 173 -4.97 6.47 20.12
CA PRO A 173 -4.49 7.73 20.63
C PRO A 173 -3.83 7.49 22.00
N PRO A 174 -2.72 8.15 22.32
CA PRO A 174 -2.07 7.99 23.61
C PRO A 174 -3.05 8.38 24.72
N ALA A 175 -3.54 7.39 25.46
CA ALA A 175 -4.38 7.60 26.62
C ALA A 175 -3.60 8.47 27.62
N LYS A 176 -4.00 9.74 27.75
CA LYS A 176 -3.54 10.59 28.85
C LYS A 176 -4.07 9.96 30.14
N ARG A 177 -3.17 9.32 30.87
CA ARG A 177 -3.44 8.81 32.22
C ARG A 177 -3.64 10.04 33.11
N SER A 178 -4.90 10.44 33.32
CA SER A 178 -5.25 11.41 34.36
C SER A 178 -4.84 10.80 35.69
N ARG A 179 -3.81 11.39 36.30
CA ARG A 179 -3.39 11.11 37.66
C ARG A 179 -4.19 12.05 38.55
N GLN A 180 -5.23 11.54 39.20
CA GLN A 180 -5.81 12.12 40.40
C GLN A 180 -5.57 11.13 41.53
#